data_AF-A0A0D0H4Y8-F1
#
_entry.id   AF-A0A0D0H4Y8-F1
#
_cell.length_a   1.000
_cell.length_b   1.000
_cell.length_c   1.000
_cell.angle_alpha   90.00
_cell.angle_beta   90.00
_cell.angle_gamma   90.00
#
_symmetry.space_group_name_H-M   'P 1'
#
loop_
_entity.id
_entity.type
_entity.pdbx_description
1 polymer ?
#
loop_
_entity_poly.entity_id
_entity_poly.type
_entity_poly.pdbx_seq_one_letter_code
_entity_poly.pdbx_strand_id
1 'polypeptide(L)' 'MACLQVRDRPDGEWSLWYAGIEGFDFKPGFLYELQIDECKVAQPPADGSSIRWVLKRVVSRTPASA' A
#
# COMPACT_ATOMS: atom_id res chain seq x y z
N MET A 1 4.36 11.15 -11.98
CA MET A 1 3.56 9.95 -11.62
C MET A 1 3.51 9.90 -10.12
N ALA A 2 2.32 9.85 -9.52
CA ALA A 2 2.18 9.69 -8.08
C ALA A 2 2.25 8.19 -7.74
N CYS A 3 3.01 7.83 -6.71
CA CYS A 3 3.16 6.46 -6.23
C CYS A 3 3.10 6.46 -4.70
N LEU A 4 2.67 5.33 -4.12
CA LEU A 4 2.55 5.20 -2.68
C LEU A 4 3.91 4.80 -2.10
N GLN A 5 4.28 5.35 -0.95
CA GLN A 5 5.40 4.84 -0.16
C GLN A 5 4.84 3.90 0.90
N VAL A 6 5.33 2.67 0.91
CA VAL A 6 4.88 1.61 1.81
C VAL A 6 6.08 0.95 2.46
N ARG A 7 5.91 0.45 3.69
CA ARG A 7 6.92 -0.34 4.40
C ARG A 7 6.21 -1.49 5.10
N ASP A 8 6.76 -2.70 5.00
CA ASP A 8 6.22 -3.88 5.69
C ASP A 8 6.51 -3.85 7.19
N ARG A 9 7.58 -3.17 7.58
CA ARG A 9 8.04 -3.05 8.96
C ARG A 9 8.15 -1.60 9.40
N PRO A 10 7.91 -1.30 10.68
CA PRO A 10 8.10 0.05 11.23
C PRO A 10 9.57 0.51 11.17
N ASP A 11 10.52 -0.42 11.21
CA ASP A 11 11.96 -0.19 11.09
C ASP A 11 12.51 -0.48 9.68
N GLY A 12 11.64 -0.91 8.75
CA GLY A 12 12.01 -1.22 7.38
C GLY A 12 12.17 0.02 6.51
N GLU A 13 12.80 -0.17 5.36
CA GLU A 13 12.93 0.87 4.34
C GLU A 13 11.60 1.12 3.62
N TRP A 14 11.36 2.38 3.26
CA TRP A 14 10.22 2.75 2.44
C TRP A 14 10.42 2.29 1.00
N SER A 15 9.49 1.47 0.51
CA SER A 15 9.44 1.00 -0.87
C SER A 15 8.36 1.76 -1.64
N LEU A 16 8.62 1.95 -2.94
CA LEU A 16 7.65 2.57 -3.84
C LEU A 16 6.68 1.52 -4.35
N TRP A 17 5.39 1.76 -4.14
CA TRP A 17 4.29 0.91 -4.55
C TRP A 17 3.44 1.60 -5.60
N TYR A 18 3.51 1.06 -6.81
CA TYR A 18 2.84 1.60 -7.99
C TYR A 18 1.52 0.90 -8.31
N ALA A 19 1.34 -0.34 -7.84
CA ALA A 19 0.14 -1.12 -8.12
C ALA A 19 -1.11 -0.63 -7.37
N GLY A 20 -0.94 0.17 -6.31
CA GLY A 20 -2.03 0.63 -5.45
C GLY A 20 -2.60 -0.47 -4.55
N ILE A 21 -3.53 -0.10 -3.68
CA ILE A 21 -4.16 -1.04 -2.73
C ILE A 21 -5.65 -1.07 -3.04
N GLU A 22 -6.18 -2.24 -3.35
CA GLU A 22 -7.59 -2.40 -3.73
C GLU A 22 -8.50 -2.09 -2.54
N GLY A 23 -9.45 -1.17 -2.73
CA GLY A 23 -10.35 -0.71 -1.68
C GLY A 23 -9.76 0.34 -0.73
N PHE A 24 -8.54 0.82 -0.97
CA PHE A 24 -7.93 1.91 -0.20
C PHE A 24 -7.76 3.17 -1.03
N ASP A 25 -8.31 4.28 -0.52
CA ASP A 25 -8.12 5.62 -1.07
C ASP A 25 -7.11 6.38 -0.18
N PHE A 26 -5.90 6.58 -0.71
CA PHE A 26 -4.88 7.33 0.00
C PHE A 26 -5.17 8.83 -0.07
N LYS A 27 -5.20 9.50 1.09
CA LYS A 27 -5.24 10.95 1.16
C LYS A 27 -3.90 11.52 1.64
N PRO A 28 -3.30 12.47 0.90
CA PRO A 28 -2.10 13.16 1.34
C PRO A 28 -2.35 13.91 2.66
N GLY A 29 -1.31 14.03 3.50
CA GLY A 29 -1.40 14.66 4.82
C GLY A 29 -1.82 13.71 5.94
N PHE A 30 -1.91 12.39 5.68
CA PHE A 30 -2.19 11.37 6.69
C PHE A 30 -1.26 10.18 6.54
N LEU A 31 -0.84 9.63 7.68
CA LEU A 31 -0.16 8.35 7.77
C LEU A 31 -1.19 7.27 8.10
N TYR A 32 -1.14 6.18 7.36
CA TYR A 32 -2.09 5.08 7.52
C TYR A 32 -1.35 3.80 7.90
N GLU A 33 -1.85 3.14 8.93
CA GLU A 33 -1.48 1.77 9.23
C GLU A 33 -2.61 0.88 8.74
N LEU A 34 -2.32 0.06 7.74
CA LEU A 34 -3.31 -0.74 7.03
C LEU A 34 -2.97 -2.21 7.21
N GLN A 35 -4.00 -3.02 7.45
CA GLN A 35 -3.89 -4.46 7.28
C GLN A 35 -4.33 -4.79 5.87
N ILE A 36 -3.42 -5.36 5.09
CA ILE A 36 -3.63 -5.77 3.71
C ILE A 36 -3.53 -7.29 3.61
N ASP A 37 -4.26 -7.86 2.65
CA ASP A 37 -4.13 -9.27 2.27
C ASP A 37 -3.28 -9.34 0.99
N GLU A 38 -2.18 -10.09 1.04
CA GLU A 38 -1.28 -10.24 -0.09
C GLU A 38 -1.70 -11.46 -0.92
N CYS A 39 -2.18 -11.22 -2.13
CA CYS A 39 -2.60 -12.27 -3.04
C CYS A 39 -1.66 -12.35 -4.24
N LYS A 40 -1.00 -13.51 -4.42
CA LYS A 40 -0.18 -13.77 -5.60
C LYS A 40 -1.06 -14.00 -6.82
N VAL A 41 -0.87 -13.17 -7.83
CA VAL A 41 -1.53 -13.32 -9.12
C VAL A 41 -0.72 -14.32 -9.95
N ALA A 42 -1.32 -15.47 -10.26
CA ALA A 42 -0.66 -16.51 -11.04
C ALA A 42 -0.29 -16.07 -12.48
N GLN A 43 -1.03 -15.10 -13.03
CA GLN A 43 -0.79 -14.52 -14.36
C GLN A 43 -0.68 -12.99 -14.23
N PRO A 44 0.49 -12.45 -13.83
CA PRO A 44 0.70 -11.01 -13.83
C PRO A 44 0.57 -10.45 -15.27
N PRO A 45 -0.01 -9.25 -15.45
CA PRO A 45 0.16 -8.52 -16.71
C PRO A 45 1.64 -8.19 -16.90
N ALA A 46 2.09 -8.06 -18.15
CA ALA A 46 3.51 -7.97 -18.52
C ALA A 46 4.30 -6.85 -17.81
N ASP A 47 3.62 -5.85 -17.26
CA ASP A 47 4.21 -4.67 -16.60
C ASP A 47 3.77 -4.52 -15.12
N GLY A 48 3.02 -5.50 -14.59
CA GLY A 48 2.44 -5.43 -13.24
C GLY A 48 3.14 -6.36 -12.26
N SER A 49 3.16 -5.97 -10.98
CA SER A 49 3.58 -6.86 -9.91
C SER A 49 2.72 -8.12 -9.89
N SER A 50 3.34 -9.29 -9.71
CA SER A 50 2.65 -10.58 -9.48
C SER A 50 1.93 -10.66 -8.14
N ILE A 51 1.74 -9.53 -7.47
CA ILE A 51 1.23 -9.39 -6.12
C ILE A 51 0.14 -8.32 -6.16
N ARG A 52 -1.05 -8.68 -5.68
CA ARG A 52 -2.16 -7.76 -5.42
C ARG A 52 -2.33 -7.57 -3.92
N TRP A 53 -2.46 -6.33 -3.50
CA TRP A 53 -2.76 -5.97 -2.12
C TRP A 53 -4.21 -5.53 -2.00
N VAL A 54 -4.98 -6.23 -1.18
CA VAL A 54 -6.39 -5.90 -0.91
C VAL A 54 -6.51 -5.34 0.50
N LEU A 55 -7.14 -4.18 0.65
CA LEU A 55 -7.37 -3.59 1.98
C LEU A 55 -8.29 -4.51 2.79
N LYS A 56 -7.75 -5.06 3.88
CA LYS A 56 -8.52 -5.86 4.83
C LYS A 56 -9.16 -4.97 5.88
N ARG A 57 -8.39 -4.06 6.47
CA ARG A 57 -8.87 -3.03 7.41
C ARG A 57 -7.85 -1.92 7.60
N VAL A 58 -8.33 -0.75 7.99
CA VAL A 58 -7.50 0.33 8.51
C VAL A 58 -7.24 0.06 9.98
N VAL A 59 -5.98 -0.12 10.36
CA VAL A 59 -5.56 -0.30 11.75
C VAL A 59 -5.57 1.05 12.45
N SER A 60 -4.90 2.04 11.86
CA SER A 60 -4.80 3.39 12.40
C SER A 60 -4.72 4.42 11.27
N ARG A 61 -5.20 5.63 11.53
CA ARG A 61 -5.01 6.80 10.67
C ARG A 61 -4.62 7.99 11.52
N THR A 62 -3.42 8.51 11.28
CA THR A 62 -2.87 9.65 12.01
C THR A 62 -2.66 10.79 11.04
N PRO A 63 -3.07 12.03 11.35
CA PRO A 63 -2.69 13.19 10.56
C PRO A 63 -1.16 13.29 10.55
N ALA A 64 -0.58 13.31 9.34
CA ALA A 64 0.81 13.65 9.16
C ALA A 64 0.88 15.18 9.33
N SER A 65 0.97 15.61 10.59
CA SER A 65 1.11 17.02 10.91
C SER A 65 2.40 17.52 10.25
N ALA A 66 2.26 18.63 9.51
CA ALA A 66 3.32 19.29 8.75
C ALA A 66 4.44 19.80 9.66
#